data_AF-A0A512SZA9-F1
#
_entry.id   AF-A0A512SZA9-F1
#
_cell.length_a   1.000
_cell.length_b   1.000
_cell.length_c   1.000
_cell.angle_alpha   90.00
_cell.angle_beta   90.00
_cell.angle_gamma   90.00
#
_symmetry.space_group_name_H-M   'P 1'
#
loop_
_entity.id
_entity.type
_entity.pdbx_description
1 polymer ?
#
loop_
_entity_poly.entity_id
_entity_poly.type
_entity_poly.pdbx_seq_one_letter_code
_entity_poly.pdbx_strand_id
1 'polypeptide(L)'
;MLDTLGGLLALAVVLGIPIGILALSRRRRPLDEVVTRGSAHGHDGLAVHPWRGHPSLRIVAWVVTVAVLVLGVFFLLGGQPYAAAFCLVGGGLMAYLSWARATGRAGDGTLTFTPEGLHQLRGGSEVFVPWEDVRGLVTTPTDLIVETTRPAVPVQHMLPLLGRRKVAQNDAVALPHEGLPPLPYQDMVALYSESAAARDELASDEPVERARTLLADLTR
;
A
#
# COMPACT_ATOMS: atom_id res chain seq x y z
N MET A 1 -12.72 -41.35 15.64
CA MET A 1 -12.41 -41.10 14.21
C MET A 1 -13.03 -39.80 13.69
N LEU A 2 -14.26 -39.44 14.06
CA LEU A 2 -14.85 -38.16 13.68
C LEU A 2 -14.07 -36.95 14.23
N ASP A 3 -13.62 -37.02 15.49
CA ASP A 3 -12.89 -35.92 16.13
C ASP A 3 -11.49 -35.68 15.53
N THR A 4 -10.81 -36.75 15.11
CA THR A 4 -9.50 -36.66 14.43
C THR A 4 -9.64 -36.13 13.01
N LEU A 5 -10.69 -36.52 12.27
CA LEU A 5 -11.02 -35.96 10.96
C LEU A 5 -11.41 -34.48 11.06
N GLY A 6 -12.24 -34.11 12.05
CA GLY A 6 -12.61 -32.72 12.31
C GLY A 6 -11.40 -31.85 12.67
N GLY A 7 -10.50 -32.35 13.53
CA GLY A 7 -9.26 -31.66 13.88
C GLY A 7 -8.31 -31.47 12.68
N LEU A 8 -8.16 -32.48 11.83
CA LEU A 8 -7.37 -32.38 10.60
C LEU A 8 -7.93 -31.37 9.60
N LEU A 9 -9.25 -31.33 9.46
CA LEU A 9 -9.93 -30.41 8.53
C LEU A 9 -9.82 -28.96 9.04
N ALA A 10 -9.98 -28.74 10.34
CA ALA A 10 -9.74 -27.43 10.96
C ALA A 10 -8.30 -26.95 10.77
N LEU A 11 -7.32 -27.83 11.00
CA LEU A 11 -5.90 -27.52 10.77
C LEU A 11 -5.62 -27.18 9.30
N ALA A 12 -6.19 -27.94 8.37
CA ALA A 12 -6.06 -27.70 6.93
C ALA A 12 -6.65 -26.35 6.51
N VAL A 13 -7.77 -25.93 7.09
CA VAL A 13 -8.35 -24.59 6.85
C VAL A 13 -7.44 -23.51 7.41
N VAL A 14 -6.96 -23.67 8.65
CA VAL A 14 -6.06 -22.69 9.31
C VAL A 14 -4.75 -22.52 8.54
N LEU A 15 -4.17 -23.60 8.02
CA LEU A 15 -2.95 -23.56 7.21
C LEU A 15 -3.22 -23.16 5.76
N GLY A 16 -4.40 -23.45 5.23
CA GLY A 16 -4.82 -23.10 3.87
C GLY A 16 -4.92 -21.59 3.66
N ILE A 17 -5.32 -20.83 4.69
CA ILE A 17 -5.40 -19.36 4.63
C ILE A 17 -4.01 -18.70 4.37
N PRO A 18 -2.97 -18.91 5.20
CA PRO A 18 -1.66 -18.31 4.95
C PRO A 18 -1.00 -18.84 3.68
N ILE A 19 -1.16 -20.13 3.34
CA ILE A 19 -0.67 -20.69 2.07
C ILE A 19 -1.37 -20.03 0.88
N GLY A 20 -2.69 -19.86 0.95
CA GLY A 20 -3.49 -19.17 -0.06
C GLY A 20 -3.08 -17.71 -0.22
N ILE A 21 -2.83 -17.00 0.89
CA ILE A 21 -2.33 -15.61 0.87
C ILE A 21 -0.96 -15.56 0.19
N LEU A 22 -0.03 -16.45 0.54
CA LEU A 22 1.30 -16.53 -0.07
C LEU A 22 1.24 -16.90 -1.57
N ALA A 23 0.33 -17.78 -1.96
CA ALA A 23 0.14 -18.14 -3.36
C ALA A 23 -0.48 -16.99 -4.15
N LEU A 24 -1.44 -16.26 -3.57
CA LEU A 24 -2.07 -15.09 -4.19
C LEU A 24 -1.11 -13.91 -4.29
N SER A 25 -0.26 -13.68 -3.29
CA SER A 25 0.75 -12.60 -3.33
C SER A 25 1.85 -12.86 -4.37
N ARG A 26 2.08 -14.12 -4.75
CA ARG A 26 2.96 -14.49 -5.86
C ARG A 26 2.34 -14.33 -7.24
N ARG A 27 1.01 -14.20 -7.35
CA ARG A 27 0.37 -13.97 -8.66
C ARG A 27 0.73 -12.59 -9.18
N ARG A 28 1.02 -12.53 -10.48
CA ARG A 28 1.21 -11.24 -11.16
C ARG A 28 -0.07 -10.42 -11.07
N ARG A 29 0.11 -9.12 -10.87
CA ARG A 29 -0.99 -8.17 -10.75
C ARG A 29 -1.35 -7.60 -12.12
N PRO A 30 -2.64 -7.35 -12.37
CA PRO A 30 -3.07 -6.62 -13.55
C PRO A 30 -2.46 -5.21 -13.53
N LEU A 31 -1.81 -4.81 -14.64
CA LEU A 31 -1.07 -3.54 -14.74
C LEU A 31 -2.00 -2.33 -14.64
N ASP A 32 -3.22 -2.47 -15.12
CA ASP A 32 -4.30 -1.50 -15.09
C ASP A 32 -4.81 -1.20 -13.66
N GLU A 33 -4.62 -2.12 -12.70
CA GLU A 33 -4.90 -1.85 -11.29
C GLU A 33 -3.71 -1.27 -10.52
N VAL A 34 -2.49 -1.57 -10.97
CA VAL A 34 -1.25 -1.16 -10.30
C VAL A 34 -0.85 0.25 -10.71
N VAL A 35 -0.99 0.58 -11.98
CA VAL A 35 -0.70 1.92 -12.53
C VAL A 35 -2.00 2.52 -13.02
N THR A 36 -2.46 3.56 -12.34
CA THR A 36 -3.71 4.27 -12.68
C THR A 36 -3.47 5.77 -12.74
N ARG A 37 -4.45 6.49 -13.29
CA ARG A 37 -4.60 7.91 -12.97
C ARG A 37 -4.99 8.04 -11.50
N GLY A 38 -4.35 8.95 -10.79
CA GLY A 38 -4.71 9.31 -9.42
C GLY A 38 -4.70 10.81 -9.25
N SER A 39 -4.97 11.26 -8.05
CA SER A 39 -4.91 12.67 -7.71
C SER A 39 -4.33 12.82 -6.31
N ALA A 40 -3.44 13.79 -6.12
CA ALA A 40 -2.94 14.19 -4.81
C ALA A 40 -3.10 15.71 -4.67
N HIS A 41 -3.61 16.17 -3.53
CA HIS A 41 -3.82 17.59 -3.25
C HIS A 41 -4.66 18.35 -4.31
N GLY A 42 -5.56 17.66 -5.01
CA GLY A 42 -6.40 18.26 -6.06
C GLY A 42 -5.76 18.32 -7.44
N HIS A 43 -4.55 17.79 -7.59
CA HIS A 43 -3.83 17.70 -8.85
C HIS A 43 -3.84 16.26 -9.35
N ASP A 44 -4.21 16.09 -10.62
CA ASP A 44 -4.18 14.81 -11.30
C ASP A 44 -2.74 14.38 -11.59
N GLY A 45 -2.52 13.07 -11.62
CA GLY A 45 -1.20 12.52 -11.82
C GLY A 45 -1.18 11.02 -12.10
N LEU A 46 0.03 10.52 -12.32
CA LEU A 46 0.32 9.10 -12.42
C LEU A 46 0.39 8.49 -11.01
N ALA A 47 -0.51 7.57 -10.69
CA ALA A 47 -0.50 6.84 -9.42
C ALA A 47 -0.03 5.40 -9.60
N VAL A 48 0.87 4.97 -8.73
CA VAL A 48 1.38 3.61 -8.66
C VAL A 48 1.05 3.01 -7.30
N HIS A 49 0.28 1.93 -7.31
CA HIS A 49 -0.32 1.32 -6.13
C HIS A 49 0.41 0.02 -5.75
N PRO A 50 1.09 -0.05 -4.60
CA PRO A 50 1.79 -1.26 -4.18
C PRO A 50 0.85 -2.41 -3.81
N TRP A 51 -0.38 -2.13 -3.37
CA TRP A 51 -1.29 -3.17 -2.87
C TRP A 51 -2.63 -3.24 -3.60
N ARG A 52 -2.83 -2.49 -4.70
CA ARG A 52 -3.90 -2.78 -5.68
C ARG A 52 -3.48 -3.95 -6.59
N GLY A 53 -4.44 -4.64 -7.22
CA GLY A 53 -4.17 -5.83 -8.04
C GLY A 53 -4.53 -7.17 -7.40
N HIS A 54 -4.85 -7.20 -6.10
CA HIS A 54 -5.25 -8.43 -5.40
C HIS A 54 -6.64 -8.27 -4.75
N PRO A 55 -7.73 -8.16 -5.55
CA PRO A 55 -9.09 -8.07 -5.02
C PRO A 55 -9.42 -9.29 -4.12
N SER A 56 -8.88 -10.46 -4.44
CA SER A 56 -9.00 -11.68 -3.63
C SER A 56 -8.37 -11.54 -2.24
N LEU A 57 -7.21 -10.89 -2.10
CA LEU A 57 -6.59 -10.67 -0.78
C LEU A 57 -7.43 -9.75 0.10
N ARG A 58 -8.08 -8.73 -0.49
CA ARG A 58 -9.03 -7.88 0.26
C ARG A 58 -10.21 -8.68 0.77
N ILE A 59 -10.79 -9.52 -0.08
CA ILE A 59 -11.91 -10.39 0.29
C ILE A 59 -11.48 -11.36 1.41
N VAL A 60 -10.34 -12.03 1.26
CA VAL A 60 -9.79 -12.93 2.29
C VAL A 60 -9.56 -12.20 3.60
N ALA A 61 -8.99 -10.98 3.58
CA ALA A 61 -8.78 -10.19 4.78
C ALA A 61 -10.10 -9.86 5.50
N TRP A 62 -11.15 -9.52 4.76
CA TRP A 62 -12.48 -9.29 5.32
C TRP A 62 -13.10 -10.57 5.90
N VAL A 63 -12.98 -11.70 5.19
CA VAL A 63 -13.47 -13.00 5.67
C VAL A 63 -12.78 -13.39 6.98
N VAL A 64 -11.45 -13.26 7.05
CA VAL A 64 -10.67 -13.54 8.27
C VAL A 64 -11.09 -12.61 9.40
N THR A 65 -11.26 -11.31 9.12
CA THR A 65 -11.71 -10.32 10.10
C THR A 65 -13.07 -10.69 10.69
N VAL A 66 -14.04 -11.02 9.84
CA VAL A 66 -15.38 -11.46 10.27
C VAL A 66 -15.29 -12.76 11.07
N ALA A 67 -14.50 -13.73 10.63
CA ALA A 67 -14.32 -14.99 11.35
C ALA A 67 -13.74 -14.78 12.76
N VAL A 68 -12.74 -13.90 12.92
CA VAL A 68 -12.16 -13.54 14.22
C VAL A 68 -13.20 -12.86 15.12
N LEU A 69 -14.01 -11.94 14.57
CA LEU A 69 -15.08 -11.29 15.33
C LEU A 69 -16.16 -12.27 15.79
N VAL A 70 -16.62 -13.16 14.90
CA VAL A 70 -17.60 -14.20 15.22
C VAL A 70 -17.05 -15.13 16.30
N LEU A 71 -15.79 -15.53 16.20
CA LEU A 71 -15.12 -16.35 17.21
C LEU A 71 -15.05 -15.63 18.57
N GLY A 72 -14.80 -14.31 18.56
CA GLY A 72 -14.84 -13.50 19.78
C GLY A 72 -16.22 -13.47 20.44
N VAL A 73 -17.29 -13.34 19.66
CA VAL A 73 -18.68 -13.43 20.18
C VAL A 73 -18.96 -14.83 20.73
N PHE A 74 -18.52 -15.88 20.04
CA PHE A 74 -18.67 -17.26 20.51
C PHE A 74 -17.99 -17.49 21.86
N PHE A 75 -16.74 -17.04 22.04
CA PHE A 75 -16.04 -17.13 23.32
C PHE A 75 -16.71 -16.30 24.42
N LEU A 76 -17.31 -15.15 24.06
CA LEU A 76 -18.04 -14.31 25.02
C LEU A 76 -19.27 -15.06 25.56
N LEU A 77 -20.05 -15.68 24.67
CA LEU A 77 -21.22 -16.48 25.02
C LEU A 77 -20.83 -17.76 25.78
N GLY A 78 -19.65 -18.32 25.50
CA GLY A 78 -19.09 -19.49 26.19
C GLY A 78 -18.44 -19.20 27.55
N GLY A 79 -18.49 -17.95 28.04
CA GLY A 79 -17.96 -17.59 29.36
C GLY A 79 -16.43 -17.47 29.43
N GLN A 80 -15.76 -17.25 28.30
CA GLN A 80 -14.29 -17.08 28.22
C GLN A 80 -13.94 -15.61 27.90
N PRO A 81 -14.03 -14.70 28.88
CA PRO A 81 -13.97 -13.26 28.63
C PRO A 81 -12.62 -12.79 28.08
N TYR A 82 -11.51 -13.42 28.48
CA TYR A 82 -10.17 -13.05 27.98
C TYR A 82 -9.97 -13.43 26.50
N ALA A 83 -10.40 -14.64 26.10
CA ALA A 83 -10.35 -15.08 24.71
C ALA A 83 -11.27 -14.23 23.83
N ALA A 84 -12.47 -13.91 24.35
CA ALA A 84 -13.41 -13.01 23.71
C ALA A 84 -12.81 -11.61 23.50
N ALA A 85 -12.23 -11.01 24.55
CA ALA A 85 -11.63 -9.69 24.49
C ALA A 85 -10.49 -9.64 23.45
N PHE A 86 -9.60 -10.65 23.43
CA PHE A 86 -8.53 -10.71 22.45
C PHE A 86 -9.05 -10.76 21.01
N CYS A 87 -10.02 -11.62 20.73
CA CYS A 87 -10.60 -11.76 19.40
C CYS A 87 -11.40 -10.52 18.98
N LEU A 88 -12.20 -9.94 19.87
CA LEU A 88 -13.03 -8.77 19.55
C LEU A 88 -12.19 -7.51 19.36
N VAL A 89 -11.19 -7.27 20.21
CA VAL A 89 -10.27 -6.13 20.06
C VAL A 89 -9.39 -6.31 18.83
N GLY A 90 -8.80 -7.49 18.63
CA GLY A 90 -7.97 -7.80 17.46
C GLY A 90 -8.76 -7.71 16.15
N GLY A 91 -9.94 -8.34 16.10
CA GLY A 91 -10.84 -8.28 14.95
C GLY A 91 -11.37 -6.87 14.69
N GLY A 92 -11.68 -6.10 15.74
CA GLY A 92 -12.08 -4.71 15.63
C GLY A 92 -10.97 -3.83 15.05
N LEU A 93 -9.72 -4.03 15.48
CA LEU A 93 -8.55 -3.36 14.92
C LEU A 93 -8.35 -3.74 13.44
N MET A 94 -8.46 -5.02 13.09
CA MET A 94 -8.36 -5.48 11.69
C MET A 94 -9.46 -4.88 10.81
N ALA A 95 -10.70 -4.82 11.31
CA ALA A 95 -11.82 -4.20 10.61
C ALA A 95 -11.58 -2.71 10.39
N TYR A 96 -11.12 -2.00 11.42
CA TYR A 96 -10.77 -0.59 11.35
C TYR A 96 -9.67 -0.31 10.32
N LEU A 97 -8.57 -1.08 10.35
CA LEU A 97 -7.47 -0.93 9.39
C LEU A 97 -7.90 -1.28 7.96
N SER A 98 -8.77 -2.28 7.79
CA SER A 98 -9.31 -2.67 6.48
C SER A 98 -10.23 -1.60 5.90
N TRP A 99 -11.12 -1.03 6.74
CA TRP A 99 -11.96 0.10 6.40
C TRP A 99 -11.14 1.35 6.05
N ALA A 100 -10.14 1.68 6.87
CA ALA A 100 -9.26 2.82 6.64
C ALA A 100 -8.55 2.70 5.28
N ARG A 101 -8.06 1.51 4.93
CA ARG A 101 -7.47 1.26 3.60
C ARG A 101 -8.49 1.32 2.47
N ALA A 102 -9.67 0.73 2.65
CA ALA A 102 -10.72 0.71 1.63
C ALA A 102 -11.23 2.12 1.28
N THR A 103 -11.29 3.00 2.28
CA THR A 103 -11.72 4.40 2.11
C THR A 103 -10.59 5.36 1.72
N GLY A 104 -9.37 4.86 1.50
CA GLY A 104 -8.20 5.70 1.18
C GLY A 104 -7.67 6.53 2.36
N ARG A 105 -8.21 6.38 3.57
CA ARG A 105 -7.72 7.06 4.79
C ARG A 105 -6.38 6.52 5.29
N ALA A 106 -6.10 5.25 5.03
CA ALA A 106 -4.79 4.66 5.20
C ALA A 106 -4.27 4.26 3.83
N GLY A 107 -3.36 5.06 3.26
CA GLY A 107 -2.70 4.67 2.02
C GLY A 107 -1.86 3.41 2.21
N ASP A 108 -1.77 2.64 1.15
CA ASP A 108 -1.02 1.39 1.06
C ASP A 108 0.46 1.62 0.73
N GLY A 109 0.91 2.86 0.62
CA GLY A 109 2.21 3.23 0.06
C GLY A 109 2.13 3.74 -1.38
N THR A 110 0.91 4.01 -1.88
CA THR A 110 0.69 4.61 -3.20
C THR A 110 1.62 5.79 -3.43
N LEU A 111 2.41 5.72 -4.50
CA LEU A 111 3.21 6.83 -5.03
C LEU A 111 2.38 7.55 -6.10
N THR A 112 2.23 8.86 -5.98
CA THR A 112 1.55 9.69 -6.98
C THR A 112 2.50 10.76 -7.48
N PHE A 113 2.67 10.80 -8.79
CA PHE A 113 3.48 11.79 -9.51
C PHE A 113 2.52 12.82 -10.10
N THR A 114 2.52 14.03 -9.55
CA THR A 114 1.74 15.16 -10.08
C THR A 114 2.68 16.19 -10.72
N PRO A 115 2.16 17.17 -11.47
CA PRO A 115 2.98 18.23 -12.03
C PRO A 115 3.79 19.02 -10.98
N GLU A 116 3.32 19.08 -9.74
CA GLU A 116 3.93 19.84 -8.64
C GLU A 116 5.03 19.04 -7.92
N GLY A 117 4.88 17.73 -7.81
CA GLY A 117 5.84 16.91 -7.10
C GLY A 117 5.46 15.44 -6.95
N LEU A 118 6.16 14.79 -6.02
CA LEU A 118 5.92 13.42 -5.64
C LEU A 118 5.15 13.37 -4.31
N HIS A 119 4.09 12.58 -4.31
CA HIS A 119 3.27 12.30 -3.14
C HIS A 119 3.34 10.82 -2.76
N GLN A 120 3.38 10.53 -1.47
CA GLN A 120 3.21 9.16 -0.98
C GLN A 120 2.30 9.09 0.24
N LEU A 121 1.20 8.36 0.10
CA LEU A 121 0.31 8.04 1.21
C LEU A 121 0.60 6.63 1.75
N ARG A 122 1.17 6.52 2.95
CA ARG A 122 1.43 5.24 3.65
C ARG A 122 0.91 5.31 5.08
N GLY A 123 -0.03 4.43 5.43
CA GLY A 123 -0.54 4.28 6.80
C GLY A 123 -1.23 5.54 7.36
N GLY A 124 -1.79 6.40 6.51
CA GLY A 124 -2.41 7.67 6.90
C GLY A 124 -1.42 8.85 7.04
N SER A 125 -0.13 8.61 6.81
CA SER A 125 0.84 9.69 6.63
C SER A 125 1.03 9.93 5.14
N GLU A 126 0.88 11.18 4.74
CA GLU A 126 1.32 11.64 3.43
C GLU A 126 2.70 12.27 3.53
N VAL A 127 3.51 12.08 2.51
CA VAL A 127 4.76 12.82 2.30
C VAL A 127 4.67 13.47 0.94
N PHE A 128 5.00 14.75 0.87
CA PHE A 128 5.08 15.51 -0.37
C PHE A 128 6.51 16.03 -0.56
N VAL A 129 7.03 15.86 -1.78
CA VAL A 129 8.33 16.37 -2.19
C VAL A 129 8.14 17.14 -3.50
N PRO A 130 8.28 18.48 -3.49
CA PRO A 130 8.25 19.30 -4.71
C PRO A 130 9.36 18.88 -5.67
N TRP A 131 9.12 18.93 -6.98
CA TRP A 131 10.15 18.60 -7.98
C TRP A 131 11.40 19.48 -7.87
N GLU A 132 11.22 20.77 -7.53
CA GLU A 132 12.30 21.73 -7.31
C GLU A 132 13.23 21.38 -6.14
N ASP A 133 12.73 20.59 -5.19
CA ASP A 133 13.48 20.18 -4.02
C ASP A 133 14.18 18.83 -4.22
N VAL A 134 13.91 18.11 -5.33
CA VAL A 134 14.57 16.83 -5.66
C VAL A 134 15.98 17.07 -6.19
N ARG A 135 16.98 16.54 -5.48
CA ARG A 135 18.41 16.68 -5.84
C ARG A 135 19.03 15.40 -6.38
N GLY A 136 18.55 14.26 -5.92
CA GLY A 136 19.17 12.97 -6.17
C GLY A 136 18.23 11.82 -5.80
N LEU A 137 18.53 10.65 -6.36
CA LEU A 137 17.68 9.48 -6.23
C LEU A 137 18.53 8.24 -6.03
N VAL A 138 18.19 7.48 -4.99
CA VAL A 138 18.76 6.16 -4.75
C VAL A 138 17.61 5.19 -4.57
N THR A 139 17.55 4.16 -5.39
CA THR A 139 16.59 3.07 -5.19
C THR A 139 17.28 1.89 -4.52
N THR A 140 16.67 1.38 -3.46
CA THR A 140 16.96 0.06 -2.89
C THR A 140 15.88 -0.92 -3.36
N PRO A 141 16.02 -2.23 -3.11
CA PRO A 141 14.96 -3.19 -3.40
C PRO A 141 13.62 -2.90 -2.69
N THR A 142 13.62 -2.07 -1.64
CA THR A 142 12.44 -1.81 -0.79
C THR A 142 12.02 -0.35 -0.74
N ASP A 143 12.93 0.59 -1.03
CA ASP A 143 12.73 2.01 -0.81
C ASP A 143 13.24 2.85 -1.99
N LEU A 144 12.51 3.91 -2.31
CA LEU A 144 12.96 4.99 -3.16
C LEU A 144 13.40 6.13 -2.24
N ILE A 145 14.70 6.38 -2.18
CA ILE A 145 15.28 7.44 -1.38
C ILE A 145 15.44 8.66 -2.27
N VAL A 146 14.72 9.71 -1.95
CA VAL A 146 14.78 11.00 -2.63
C VAL A 146 15.63 11.93 -1.78
N GLU A 147 16.78 12.35 -2.29
CA GLU A 147 17.58 13.39 -1.66
C GLU A 147 16.91 14.73 -1.90
N THR A 148 16.69 15.49 -0.82
CA THR A 148 15.95 16.73 -0.86
C THR A 148 16.82 17.91 -0.42
N THR A 149 16.68 19.05 -1.08
CA THR A 149 17.37 20.30 -0.71
C THR A 149 16.79 20.93 0.56
N ARG A 150 15.53 20.59 0.89
CA ARG A 150 14.80 21.03 2.08
C ARG A 150 14.23 19.82 2.82
N PRO A 151 13.97 19.93 4.13
CA PRO A 151 13.26 18.89 4.87
C PRO A 151 11.86 18.70 4.31
N ALA A 152 11.55 17.48 3.84
CA ALA A 152 10.18 17.16 3.46
C ALA A 152 9.29 17.13 4.70
N VAL A 153 8.19 17.86 4.63
CA VAL A 153 7.24 17.95 5.73
C VAL A 153 6.21 16.83 5.55
N PRO A 154 6.14 15.84 6.46
CA PRO A 154 5.09 14.83 6.40
C PRO A 154 3.74 15.52 6.70
N VAL A 155 2.85 15.50 5.72
CA VAL A 155 1.48 15.97 5.89
C VAL A 155 0.69 14.82 6.51
N GLN A 156 0.39 14.94 7.80
CA GLN A 156 -0.32 13.88 8.53
C GLN A 156 -1.82 14.00 8.33
N HIS A 157 -2.41 13.03 7.65
CA HIS A 157 -3.84 12.75 7.69
C HIS A 157 -4.08 11.68 8.77
N MET A 158 -3.85 12.02 10.04
CA MET A 158 -3.82 11.04 11.14
C MET A 158 -5.05 10.11 11.16
N LEU A 159 -4.80 8.80 11.22
CA LEU A 159 -5.61 7.85 11.98
C LEU A 159 -4.97 7.76 13.40
N PRO A 160 -5.71 8.06 14.48
CA PRO A 160 -5.15 8.40 15.80
C PRO A 160 -4.36 7.30 16.55
N LEU A 161 -4.25 6.08 16.00
CA LEU A 161 -3.69 4.93 16.71
C LEU A 161 -2.32 4.46 16.21
N LEU A 162 -1.89 4.88 15.02
CA LEU A 162 -0.61 4.48 14.43
C LEU A 162 0.30 5.71 14.40
N GLY A 163 1.37 5.67 15.20
CA GLY A 163 2.22 6.82 15.50
C GLY A 163 2.91 7.47 14.30
N ARG A 164 3.73 8.49 14.61
CA ARG A 164 4.41 9.36 13.64
C ARG A 164 5.33 8.56 12.72
N ARG A 165 5.19 8.73 11.40
CA ARG A 165 6.22 8.32 10.44
C ARG A 165 7.49 9.12 10.69
N LYS A 166 8.61 8.44 10.89
CA LYS A 166 9.94 9.09 10.97
C LYS A 166 10.35 9.49 9.54
N VAL A 167 10.64 10.77 9.33
CA VAL A 167 11.34 11.24 8.14
C VAL A 167 12.79 10.79 8.26
N ALA A 168 13.34 10.21 7.19
CA ALA A 168 14.60 9.45 7.24
C ALA A 168 15.81 10.32 7.59
N GLN A 169 15.82 11.59 7.19
CA GLN A 169 16.74 12.66 7.62
C GLN A 169 16.22 14.01 7.08
N ASN A 170 16.77 15.14 7.53
CA ASN A 170 16.38 16.47 7.03
C ASN A 170 16.65 16.67 5.52
N ASP A 171 17.44 15.78 4.92
CA ASP A 171 18.03 15.95 3.59
C ASP A 171 17.68 14.77 2.67
N ALA A 172 16.92 13.78 3.17
CA ALA A 172 16.52 12.61 2.41
C ALA A 172 15.20 12.01 2.90
N VAL A 173 14.38 11.60 1.95
CA VAL A 173 13.06 11.00 2.18
C VAL A 173 13.06 9.58 1.64
N ALA A 174 12.89 8.61 2.54
CA ALA A 174 12.62 7.23 2.14
C ALA A 174 11.12 7.08 1.84
N LEU A 175 10.84 6.65 0.61
CA LEU A 175 9.52 6.34 0.09
C LEU A 175 9.44 4.84 -0.14
N PRO A 176 8.85 4.09 0.80
CA PRO A 176 8.81 2.64 0.74
C PRO A 176 8.01 2.19 -0.46
N HIS A 177 8.64 1.39 -1.30
CA HIS A 177 8.02 0.80 -2.47
C HIS A 177 7.85 -0.70 -2.33
N GLU A 178 8.00 -1.28 -1.13
CA GLU A 178 7.76 -2.71 -0.89
C GLU A 178 6.47 -3.20 -1.57
N GLY A 179 6.64 -4.15 -2.49
CA GLY A 179 5.53 -4.70 -3.27
C GLY A 179 5.07 -3.83 -4.43
N LEU A 180 5.73 -2.72 -4.76
CA LEU A 180 5.56 -2.05 -6.04
C LEU A 180 6.19 -2.89 -7.17
N PRO A 181 5.67 -2.80 -8.41
CA PRO A 181 6.33 -3.45 -9.53
C PRO A 181 7.71 -2.80 -9.75
N PRO A 182 8.68 -3.52 -10.35
CA PRO A 182 9.98 -2.97 -10.69
C PRO A 182 9.81 -2.00 -11.88
N LEU A 183 9.30 -0.80 -11.63
CA LEU A 183 9.36 0.30 -12.58
C LEU A 183 10.77 0.90 -12.56
N PRO A 184 11.20 1.54 -13.65
CA PRO A 184 12.38 2.39 -13.66
C PRO A 184 12.07 3.69 -12.89
N TYR A 185 11.73 3.60 -11.61
CA TYR A 185 11.33 4.74 -10.78
C TYR A 185 12.40 5.82 -10.78
N GLN A 186 13.67 5.42 -10.79
CA GLN A 186 14.78 6.36 -10.88
C GLN A 186 14.74 7.16 -12.17
N ASP A 187 14.55 6.51 -13.32
CA ASP A 187 14.49 7.19 -14.62
C ASP A 187 13.23 8.05 -14.75
N MET A 188 12.10 7.59 -14.21
CA MET A 188 10.86 8.36 -14.18
C MET A 188 11.00 9.61 -13.32
N VAL A 189 11.51 9.46 -12.09
CA VAL A 189 11.70 10.60 -11.20
C VAL A 189 12.76 11.56 -11.77
N ALA A 190 13.84 11.04 -12.37
CA ALA A 190 14.84 11.87 -13.06
C ALA A 190 14.18 12.68 -14.19
N LEU A 191 13.43 12.02 -15.08
CA LEU A 191 12.71 12.65 -16.18
C LEU A 191 11.80 13.80 -15.70
N TYR A 192 10.97 13.55 -14.68
CA TYR A 192 10.04 14.56 -14.18
C TYR A 192 10.73 15.66 -13.37
N SER A 193 11.83 15.35 -12.67
CA SER A 193 12.62 16.38 -11.97
C SER A 193 13.33 17.33 -12.94
N GLU A 194 13.82 16.84 -14.07
CA GLU A 194 14.66 17.61 -15.01
C GLU A 194 13.86 18.31 -16.12
N SER A 195 12.67 17.80 -16.48
CA SER A 195 11.87 18.31 -17.60
C SER A 195 10.52 18.83 -17.14
N ALA A 196 10.32 20.16 -17.20
CA ALA A 196 9.01 20.77 -16.96
C ALA A 196 7.95 20.29 -17.96
N ALA A 197 8.31 20.11 -19.23
CA ALA A 197 7.40 19.58 -20.24
C ALA A 197 6.90 18.17 -19.90
N ALA A 198 7.78 17.31 -19.34
CA ALA A 198 7.36 15.98 -18.88
C ALA A 198 6.43 16.03 -17.66
N ARG A 199 6.55 17.06 -16.81
CA ARG A 199 5.63 17.26 -15.68
C ARG A 199 4.25 17.67 -16.16
N ASP A 200 4.16 18.51 -17.19
CA ASP A 200 2.87 18.92 -17.76
C ASP A 200 2.11 17.72 -18.35
N GLU A 201 2.83 16.72 -18.87
CA GLU A 201 2.25 15.47 -19.35
C GLU A 201 1.58 14.65 -18.22
N LEU A 202 2.00 14.79 -16.95
CA LEU A 202 1.46 14.02 -15.80
C LEU A 202 -0.04 14.24 -15.57
N ALA A 203 -0.58 15.38 -16.01
CA ALA A 203 -2.01 15.66 -15.94
C ALA A 203 -2.84 14.93 -17.02
N SER A 204 -2.20 14.16 -17.90
CA SER A 204 -2.85 13.40 -18.98
C SER A 204 -2.81 11.88 -18.72
N ASP A 205 -3.52 11.12 -19.56
CA ASP A 205 -3.49 9.64 -19.49
C ASP A 205 -2.22 9.05 -20.13
N GLU A 206 -1.47 9.84 -20.88
CA GLU A 206 -0.34 9.36 -21.67
C GLU A 206 0.80 8.77 -20.81
N PRO A 207 1.20 9.38 -19.67
CA PRO A 207 2.19 8.78 -18.77
C PRO A 207 1.74 7.47 -18.14
N VAL A 208 0.43 7.29 -17.92
CA VAL A 208 -0.14 6.04 -17.39
C VAL A 208 0.07 4.91 -18.39
N GLU A 209 -0.27 5.16 -19.67
CA GLU A 209 -0.08 4.17 -20.74
C GLU A 209 1.40 3.88 -21.00
N ARG A 210 2.27 4.90 -20.95
CA ARG A 210 3.72 4.75 -21.08
C ARG A 210 4.29 3.87 -19.98
N ALA A 211 3.91 4.11 -18.72
CA ALA A 211 4.34 3.32 -17.58
C ALA A 211 3.82 1.86 -17.64
N ARG A 212 2.57 1.66 -18.09
CA ARG A 212 2.00 0.32 -18.33
C ARG A 212 2.78 -0.44 -19.40
N THR A 213 3.13 0.23 -20.50
CA THR A 213 3.91 -0.37 -21.60
C THR A 213 5.30 -0.80 -21.13
N LEU A 214 6.01 0.07 -20.41
CA LEU A 214 7.32 -0.25 -19.82
C LEU A 214 7.24 -1.46 -18.88
N LEU A 215 6.19 -1.58 -18.07
CA LEU A 215 5.98 -2.75 -17.22
C LEU A 215 5.66 -4.02 -17.99
N ALA A 216 4.88 -3.92 -19.06
CA ALA A 216 4.58 -5.07 -19.91
C ALA A 216 5.87 -5.64 -20.53
N ASP A 217 6.81 -4.77 -20.93
CA ASP A 217 8.08 -5.19 -21.52
C ASP A 217 9.05 -5.76 -20.48
N LEU A 218 9.16 -5.17 -19.29
CA LEU A 218 9.99 -5.69 -18.19
C LEU A 218 9.50 -7.03 -17.62
N THR A 219 8.26 -7.41 -17.91
CA THR A 219 7.66 -8.64 -17.39
C THR A 219 7.57 -9.79 -18.42
N ARG A 220 7.97 -9.56 -19.68
CA ARG A 220 8.18 -10.61 -20.68
C ARG A 220 9.44 -11.40 -20.39
#